data_AF-A0A1I4DHX4-F1
#
_entry.id   AF-A0A1I4DHX4-F1
#
_cell.length_a   1.000
_cell.length_b   1.000
_cell.length_c   1.000
_cell.angle_alpha   90.00
_cell.angle_beta   90.00
_cell.angle_gamma   90.00
#
_symmetry.space_group_name_H-M   'P 1'
#
loop_
_entity.id
_entity.type
_entity.pdbx_description
1 polymer ?
#
loop_
_entity_poly.entity_id
_entity_poly.type
_entity_poly.pdbx_seq_one_letter_code
_entity_poly.pdbx_strand_id
1 'polypeptide(L)'
;MSDLVAFLRARLDEDEQTARAAHGPNWNAEKRDVAYGDEWVVSAMTRADAAHIARHDPARVLREVEAKRQIINEHPALPGFKEGHAYTVCTRCSDYRGDDDRSIGDRLIRPAEAPCKTLRLLGLLYADHPDYRQEWNP
;
A
#
# COMPACT_ATOMS: atom_id res chain seq x y z
N MET A 1 0.76 -13.74 8.73
CA MET A 1 0.32 -12.44 8.17
C MET A 1 -0.27 -12.72 6.82
N SER A 2 -1.44 -12.17 6.48
CA SER A 2 -2.16 -12.54 5.25
C SER A 2 -1.29 -12.39 4.01
N ASP A 3 -1.52 -13.25 3.04
CA ASP A 3 -0.73 -13.33 1.81
C ASP A 3 -0.65 -11.99 1.06
N LEU A 4 -1.77 -11.27 1.02
CA LEU A 4 -1.86 -9.93 0.46
C LEU A 4 -0.96 -8.91 1.19
N VAL A 5 -0.79 -9.00 2.52
CA VAL A 5 0.08 -8.07 3.26
C VAL A 5 1.55 -8.30 2.92
N ALA A 6 1.96 -9.56 2.76
CA ALA A 6 3.32 -9.88 2.34
C ALA A 6 3.59 -9.36 0.93
N PHE A 7 2.65 -9.59 -0.01
CA PHE A 7 2.71 -9.06 -1.36
C PHE A 7 2.80 -7.53 -1.39
N LEU A 8 1.93 -6.82 -0.67
CA LEU A 8 1.93 -5.36 -0.61
C LEU A 8 3.25 -4.80 -0.08
N ARG A 9 3.83 -5.42 0.96
CA ARG A 9 5.13 -5.01 1.50
C ARG A 9 6.24 -5.17 0.47
N ALA A 10 6.29 -6.31 -0.23
CA ALA A 10 7.28 -6.55 -1.27
C ALA A 10 7.20 -5.51 -2.40
N ARG A 11 5.99 -5.19 -2.88
CA ARG A 11 5.79 -4.18 -3.93
C ARG A 11 6.17 -2.77 -3.46
N LEU A 12 5.89 -2.42 -2.21
CA LEU A 12 6.30 -1.14 -1.63
C LEU A 12 7.82 -1.04 -1.43
N ASP A 13 8.50 -2.15 -1.17
CA ASP A 13 9.96 -2.19 -1.08
C ASP A 13 10.60 -1.97 -2.47
N GLU A 14 10.02 -2.52 -3.53
CA GLU A 14 10.43 -2.28 -4.92
C GLU A 14 10.21 -0.82 -5.36
N ASP A 15 9.06 -0.25 -5.01
CA ASP A 15 8.75 1.17 -5.26
C ASP A 15 9.75 2.08 -4.54
N GLU A 16 10.07 1.77 -3.27
CA GLU A 16 11.08 2.49 -2.50
C GLU A 16 12.46 2.38 -3.15
N GLN A 17 12.88 1.17 -3.52
CA GLN A 17 14.19 0.94 -4.13
C GLN A 17 14.33 1.73 -5.42
N THR A 18 13.29 1.71 -6.27
CA THR A 18 13.26 2.46 -7.54
C THR A 18 13.33 3.96 -7.30
N ALA A 19 12.57 4.48 -6.34
CA ALA A 19 12.62 5.90 -6.00
C ALA A 19 13.98 6.33 -5.44
N ARG A 20 14.61 5.51 -4.58
CA ARG A 20 15.95 5.81 -4.04
C ARG A 20 17.06 5.77 -5.10
N ALA A 21 16.90 4.97 -6.15
CA ALA A 21 17.87 4.87 -7.24
C ALA A 21 17.79 6.04 -8.24
N ALA A 22 16.72 6.82 -8.21
CA ALA A 22 16.53 7.97 -9.10
C ALA A 22 17.40 9.18 -8.70
N HIS A 23 17.64 10.08 -9.67
CA HIS A 23 18.32 11.37 -9.43
C HIS A 23 17.47 12.24 -8.49
N GLY A 24 18.14 13.09 -7.69
CA GLY A 24 17.62 13.75 -6.47
C GLY A 24 16.22 14.42 -6.52
N PRO A 25 15.70 14.86 -5.36
CA PRO A 25 14.31 15.34 -5.24
C PRO A 25 14.10 16.73 -5.84
N ASN A 26 12.87 17.14 -6.11
CA ASN A 26 12.48 18.39 -6.77
C ASN A 26 12.58 18.34 -8.30
N TRP A 27 12.07 17.24 -8.87
CA TRP A 27 11.88 17.15 -10.32
C TRP A 27 10.90 18.23 -10.78
N ASN A 28 11.26 18.92 -11.85
CA ASN A 28 10.45 19.95 -12.47
C ASN A 28 10.38 19.71 -13.98
N ALA A 29 9.30 20.18 -14.60
CA ALA A 29 9.10 20.09 -16.04
C ALA A 29 9.05 21.48 -16.66
N GLU A 30 9.89 21.72 -17.66
CA GLU A 30 9.81 22.87 -18.54
C GLU A 30 9.58 22.41 -19.97
N LYS A 31 8.45 22.81 -20.56
CA LYS A 31 8.01 22.35 -21.89
C LYS A 31 7.95 20.81 -21.93
N ARG A 32 8.97 20.16 -22.51
CA ARG A 32 9.06 18.70 -22.62
C ARG A 32 10.22 18.13 -21.81
N ASP A 33 11.03 18.98 -21.20
CA ASP A 33 12.22 18.56 -20.48
C ASP A 33 11.88 18.40 -19.00
N VAL A 34 12.38 17.33 -18.41
CA VAL A 34 12.35 17.07 -16.98
C VAL A 34 13.75 17.26 -16.45
N ALA A 35 13.88 18.04 -15.38
CA ALA A 35 15.14 18.38 -14.75
C ALA A 35 15.02 18.31 -13.22
N TYR A 36 16.16 18.19 -12.55
CA TYR A 36 16.30 18.39 -11.11
C TYR A 36 17.41 19.42 -10.88
N GLY A 37 17.07 20.54 -10.23
CA GLY A 37 17.98 21.69 -10.18
C GLY A 37 18.33 22.15 -11.59
N ASP A 38 19.62 22.24 -11.89
CA ASP A 38 20.14 22.59 -13.22
C ASP A 38 20.48 21.35 -14.08
N GLU A 39 20.24 20.14 -13.58
CA GLU A 39 20.56 18.89 -14.28
C GLU A 39 19.37 18.38 -15.09
N TRP A 40 19.61 18.17 -16.38
CA TRP A 40 18.63 17.55 -17.29
C TRP A 40 18.53 16.04 -17.04
N VAL A 41 17.31 15.54 -16.89
CA VAL A 41 17.02 14.11 -16.69
C VAL A 41 16.61 13.46 -18.02
N VAL A 42 15.57 14.01 -18.67
CA VAL A 42 15.00 13.44 -19.88
C VAL A 42 14.15 14.47 -20.64
N SER A 43 14.00 14.27 -21.95
CA SER A 43 13.00 14.96 -22.78
C SER A 43 11.85 14.01 -23.13
N ALA A 44 10.65 14.32 -22.68
CA ALA A 44 9.46 13.53 -22.94
C ALA A 44 8.83 13.81 -24.32
N MET A 45 7.94 12.93 -24.77
CA MET A 45 7.27 13.10 -26.07
C MET A 45 6.35 14.33 -26.06
N THR A 46 5.56 14.48 -25.00
CA THR A 46 4.63 15.60 -24.84
C THR A 46 4.91 16.40 -23.56
N ARG A 47 4.33 17.59 -23.48
CA ARG A 47 4.37 18.39 -22.24
C ARG A 47 3.62 17.70 -21.09
N ALA A 48 2.57 16.95 -21.42
CA ALA A 48 1.80 16.19 -20.44
C ALA A 48 2.64 15.06 -19.84
N ASP A 49 3.42 14.35 -20.65
CA ASP A 49 4.32 13.30 -20.19
C ASP A 49 5.41 13.86 -19.27
N ALA A 50 6.03 14.98 -19.66
CA ALA A 50 7.03 15.65 -18.81
C ALA A 50 6.43 16.07 -17.46
N ALA A 51 5.23 16.66 -17.47
CA ALA A 51 4.52 17.04 -16.25
C ALA A 51 4.16 15.82 -15.38
N HIS A 52 3.77 14.70 -16.00
CA HIS A 52 3.51 13.45 -15.28
C HIS A 52 4.79 12.92 -14.63
N ILE A 53 5.87 12.79 -15.39
CA ILE A 53 7.17 12.31 -14.87
C ILE A 53 7.65 13.19 -13.71
N ALA A 54 7.66 14.52 -13.87
CA ALA A 54 8.07 15.44 -12.81
C ALA A 54 7.16 15.34 -11.56
N ARG A 55 5.85 15.10 -11.74
CA ARG A 55 4.93 14.87 -10.61
C ARG A 55 5.22 13.56 -9.88
N HIS A 56 5.86 12.59 -10.52
CA HIS A 56 6.36 11.35 -9.91
C HIS A 56 7.78 11.50 -9.33
N ASP A 57 8.08 12.70 -8.82
CA ASP A 57 9.27 13.02 -8.05
C ASP A 57 9.62 11.93 -7.00
N PRO A 58 10.90 11.49 -6.92
CA PRO A 58 11.32 10.45 -6.00
C PRO A 58 10.97 10.71 -4.53
N ALA A 59 11.08 11.96 -4.04
CA ALA A 59 10.72 12.25 -2.65
C ALA A 59 9.21 12.17 -2.41
N ARG A 60 8.37 12.45 -3.42
CA ARG A 60 6.93 12.16 -3.32
C ARG A 60 6.67 10.66 -3.25
N VAL A 61 7.28 9.85 -4.10
CA VAL A 61 7.09 8.40 -4.11
C VAL A 61 7.47 7.79 -2.76
N LEU A 62 8.59 8.22 -2.16
CA LEU A 62 8.99 7.78 -0.81
C LEU A 62 7.95 8.13 0.27
N ARG A 63 7.34 9.32 0.21
CA ARG A 63 6.25 9.69 1.13
C ARG A 63 5.01 8.83 0.92
N GLU A 64 4.69 8.47 -0.32
CA GLU A 64 3.56 7.57 -0.62
C GLU A 64 3.81 6.15 -0.13
N VAL A 65 5.03 5.62 -0.31
CA VAL A 65 5.41 4.31 0.24
C VAL A 65 5.21 4.30 1.75
N GLU A 66 5.73 5.31 2.46
CA GLU A 66 5.60 5.39 3.90
C GLU A 66 4.14 5.48 4.35
N ALA A 67 3.33 6.32 3.69
CA ALA A 67 1.90 6.41 3.99
C ALA A 67 1.17 5.06 3.79
N LYS A 68 1.48 4.34 2.71
CA LYS A 68 0.89 3.02 2.43
C LYS A 68 1.33 1.97 3.45
N ARG A 69 2.58 2.00 3.92
CA ARG A 69 3.06 1.13 5.03
C ARG A 69 2.32 1.41 6.33
N GLN A 70 2.07 2.67 6.65
CA GLN A 70 1.27 3.03 7.83
C GLN A 70 -0.16 2.49 7.72
N ILE A 71 -0.81 2.62 6.55
CA ILE A 71 -2.12 2.01 6.31
C ILE A 71 -2.07 0.49 6.54
N ILE A 72 -1.07 -0.21 6.02
CA ILE A 72 -0.92 -1.66 6.23
C ILE A 72 -0.81 -1.99 7.72
N ASN A 73 -0.01 -1.25 8.47
CA ASN A 73 0.22 -1.49 9.90
C ASN A 73 -1.02 -1.19 10.75
N GLU A 74 -1.84 -0.22 10.34
CA GLU A 74 -3.13 0.09 10.97
C GLU A 74 -4.19 -1.00 10.74
N HIS A 75 -3.98 -1.92 9.79
CA HIS A 75 -4.92 -3.00 9.47
C HIS A 75 -4.34 -4.40 9.78
N PRO A 76 -3.99 -4.70 11.05
CA PRO A 76 -3.39 -5.98 11.39
C PRO A 76 -4.39 -7.12 11.27
N ALA A 77 -3.92 -8.23 10.71
CA ALA A 77 -4.64 -9.49 10.62
C ALA A 77 -4.30 -10.36 11.83
N LEU A 78 -5.22 -10.47 12.81
CA LEU A 78 -5.03 -11.27 14.02
C LEU A 78 -5.82 -12.59 13.95
N PRO A 79 -5.27 -13.67 14.53
CA PRO A 79 -6.01 -14.93 14.62
C PRO A 79 -7.20 -14.79 15.56
N GLY A 80 -8.36 -15.27 15.11
CA GLY A 80 -9.56 -15.48 15.89
C GLY A 80 -9.87 -16.98 15.97
N PHE A 81 -10.51 -17.39 17.07
CA PHE A 81 -10.99 -18.76 17.25
C PHE A 81 -12.42 -18.69 17.78
N LYS A 82 -13.36 -19.33 17.08
CA LYS A 82 -14.75 -19.42 17.50
C LYS A 82 -15.29 -20.81 17.17
N GLU A 83 -15.91 -21.47 18.14
CA GLU A 83 -16.56 -22.79 17.96
C GLU A 83 -15.65 -23.84 17.28
N GLY A 84 -14.34 -23.81 17.56
CA GLY A 84 -13.36 -24.74 16.98
C GLY A 84 -12.84 -24.36 15.58
N HIS A 85 -13.29 -23.25 15.00
CA HIS A 85 -12.83 -22.74 13.72
C HIS A 85 -11.84 -21.58 13.90
N ALA A 86 -10.66 -21.71 13.28
CA ALA A 86 -9.67 -20.64 13.17
C ALA A 86 -10.02 -19.72 12.00
N TYR A 87 -9.98 -18.42 12.24
CA TYR A 87 -10.19 -17.40 11.21
C TYR A 87 -9.25 -16.22 11.46
N THR A 88 -9.18 -15.28 10.51
CA THR A 88 -8.35 -14.08 10.66
C THR A 88 -9.21 -12.83 10.52
N VAL A 89 -9.06 -11.91 11.46
CA VAL A 89 -9.83 -10.66 11.51
C VAL A 89 -8.92 -9.45 11.45
N CYS A 90 -9.44 -8.38 10.85
CA CYS A 90 -8.85 -7.06 10.91
C CYS A 90 -9.43 -6.32 12.11
N THR A 91 -8.67 -6.20 13.20
CA THR A 91 -9.18 -5.58 14.45
C THR A 91 -9.53 -4.10 14.27
N ARG A 92 -8.83 -3.38 13.40
CA ARG A 92 -9.15 -1.99 13.07
C ARG A 92 -10.51 -1.82 12.39
N CYS A 93 -10.94 -2.82 11.64
CA CYS A 93 -12.21 -2.80 10.91
C CYS A 93 -13.34 -3.50 11.68
N SER A 94 -13.01 -4.18 12.78
CA SER A 94 -14.00 -4.92 13.57
C SER A 94 -14.49 -4.05 14.73
N ASP A 95 -15.78 -4.16 15.04
CA ASP A 95 -16.38 -3.47 16.20
C ASP A 95 -16.07 -4.25 17.49
N TYR A 96 -15.46 -3.59 18.48
CA TYR A 96 -15.04 -4.20 19.75
C TYR A 96 -16.13 -4.10 20.84
N ARG A 97 -16.41 -5.21 21.54
CA ARG A 97 -17.15 -5.23 22.80
C ARG A 97 -16.14 -5.28 23.94
N GLY A 98 -16.06 -4.21 24.73
CA GLY A 98 -15.12 -4.13 25.84
C GLY A 98 -15.78 -4.47 27.17
N ASP A 99 -15.26 -5.52 27.84
CA ASP A 99 -15.13 -5.64 29.31
C ASP A 99 -14.90 -7.08 29.87
N ASP A 100 -14.73 -8.15 29.06
CA ASP A 100 -14.39 -9.49 29.58
C ASP A 100 -13.09 -10.14 29.03
N ASP A 101 -12.41 -10.90 29.89
CA ASP A 101 -11.09 -11.52 29.66
C ASP A 101 -11.16 -12.81 28.79
N ARG A 102 -11.92 -12.77 27.68
CA ARG A 102 -12.10 -13.91 26.76
C ARG A 102 -11.34 -13.77 25.42
N SER A 103 -11.35 -14.81 24.59
CA SER A 103 -10.66 -14.83 23.29
C SER A 103 -11.11 -13.68 22.37
N ILE A 104 -10.22 -13.19 21.49
CA ILE A 104 -10.52 -12.08 20.55
C ILE A 104 -11.79 -12.35 19.72
N GLY A 105 -12.06 -13.62 19.39
CA GLY A 105 -13.20 -13.99 18.56
C GLY A 105 -14.56 -13.76 19.23
N ASP A 106 -14.64 -13.96 20.54
CA ASP A 106 -15.87 -13.75 21.32
C ASP A 106 -16.11 -12.26 21.65
N ARG A 107 -15.07 -11.41 21.52
CA ARG A 107 -15.12 -9.96 21.80
C ARG A 107 -15.61 -9.10 20.63
N LEU A 108 -15.70 -9.63 19.41
CA LEU A 108 -16.07 -8.82 18.23
C LEU A 108 -17.58 -8.85 17.99
N ILE A 109 -18.21 -7.67 17.98
CA ILE A 109 -19.63 -7.50 17.66
C ILE A 109 -19.87 -7.82 16.17
N ARG A 110 -18.93 -7.38 15.32
CA ARG A 110 -18.90 -7.64 13.88
C ARG A 110 -17.45 -7.88 13.46
N PRO A 111 -17.02 -9.13 13.25
CA PRO A 111 -15.68 -9.42 12.77
C PRO A 111 -15.56 -8.97 11.30
N ALA A 112 -14.58 -8.12 11.02
CA ALA A 112 -14.19 -7.80 9.65
C ALA A 112 -13.11 -8.79 9.21
N GLU A 113 -13.41 -9.59 8.17
CA GLU A 113 -12.48 -10.56 7.62
C GLU A 113 -11.18 -9.89 7.15
N ALA A 114 -10.05 -10.52 7.46
CA ALA A 114 -8.75 -10.15 6.91
C ALA A 114 -8.41 -11.02 5.68
N PRO A 115 -7.76 -10.46 4.64
CA PRO A 115 -7.46 -9.04 4.46
C PRO A 115 -8.73 -8.23 4.18
N CYS A 116 -8.87 -7.10 4.88
CA CYS A 116 -10.04 -6.24 4.79
C CYS A 116 -10.10 -5.48 3.45
N LYS A 117 -11.27 -4.92 3.12
CA LYS A 117 -11.50 -4.15 1.90
C LYS A 117 -10.46 -3.04 1.68
N THR A 118 -10.01 -2.36 2.74
CA THR A 118 -8.97 -1.32 2.63
C THR A 118 -7.67 -1.86 2.05
N LEU A 119 -7.20 -3.01 2.53
CA LEU A 119 -5.98 -3.64 2.02
C LEU A 119 -6.17 -4.21 0.62
N ARG A 120 -7.35 -4.74 0.30
CA ARG A 120 -7.71 -5.19 -1.06
C ARG A 120 -7.69 -4.03 -2.06
N LEU A 121 -8.22 -2.87 -1.68
CA LEU A 121 -8.17 -1.65 -2.50
C LEU A 121 -6.73 -1.16 -2.72
N LEU A 122 -5.87 -1.28 -1.70
CA LEU A 122 -4.44 -0.98 -1.86
C LEU A 122 -3.76 -1.97 -2.82
N GLY A 123 -4.20 -3.24 -2.82
CA GLY A 123 -3.76 -4.27 -3.76
C GLY A 123 -4.00 -3.93 -5.22
N LEU A 124 -5.06 -3.18 -5.53
CA LEU A 124 -5.40 -2.80 -6.92
C LEU A 124 -4.31 -1.97 -7.61
N LEU A 125 -3.41 -1.32 -6.87
CA LEU A 125 -2.26 -0.62 -7.42
C LEU A 125 -1.32 -1.53 -8.22
N TYR A 126 -1.36 -2.84 -7.95
CA TYR A 126 -0.50 -3.84 -8.52
C TYR A 126 -1.31 -4.97 -9.20
N ALA A 127 -2.54 -4.67 -9.65
CA ALA A 127 -3.44 -5.67 -10.24
C ALA A 127 -2.93 -6.27 -11.55
N ASP A 128 -2.00 -5.58 -12.22
CA ASP A 128 -1.28 -6.00 -13.42
C ASP A 128 0.00 -6.81 -13.12
N HIS A 129 0.40 -6.90 -11.85
CA HIS A 129 1.57 -7.65 -11.45
C HIS A 129 1.34 -9.17 -11.59
N PRO A 130 2.29 -9.97 -12.12
CA PRO A 130 2.12 -11.41 -12.35
C PRO A 130 1.81 -12.21 -11.07
N ASP A 131 2.39 -11.82 -9.94
CA ASP A 131 2.12 -12.45 -8.63
C ASP A 131 0.80 -12.00 -7.98
N TYR A 132 0.07 -11.04 -8.58
CA TYR A 132 -1.21 -10.58 -8.05
C TYR A 132 -2.27 -11.67 -8.23
N ARG A 133 -3.01 -11.97 -7.15
CA ARG A 133 -4.08 -12.96 -7.19
C ARG A 133 -5.45 -12.30 -7.25
N GLN A 134 -6.28 -12.81 -8.16
CA GLN A 134 -7.66 -12.35 -8.35
C GLN A 134 -8.53 -12.51 -7.10
N GLU A 135 -8.20 -13.45 -6.21
CA GLU A 135 -8.88 -13.63 -4.91
C GLU A 135 -8.71 -12.43 -3.96
N TRP A 136 -7.73 -11.55 -4.22
CA TRP A 136 -7.51 -10.33 -3.46
C TRP A 136 -8.39 -9.16 -3.91
N ASN A 137 -9.18 -9.33 -4.98
CA ASN A 137 -10.08 -8.27 -5.43
C ASN A 137 -11.11 -7.90 -4.34
N PRO A 138 -11.45 -6.60 -4.19
CA PRO A 138 -12.40 -6.11 -3.19
C PRO A 138 -13.81 -6.69 -3.30
#